data_AF-A0A9E7ZWQ4-F1
#
_entry.id   AF-A0A9E7ZWQ4-F1
#
_cell.length_a   1.000
_cell.length_b   1.000
_cell.length_c   1.000
_cell.angle_alpha   90.00
_cell.angle_beta   90.00
_cell.angle_gamma   90.00
#
_symmetry.space_group_name_H-M   'P 1'
#
loop_
_entity.id
_entity.type
_entity.pdbx_description
1 polymer ?
#
loop_
_entity_poly.entity_id
_entity_poly.type
_entity_poly.pdbx_seq_one_letter_code
_entity_poly.pdbx_strand_id
1 'polypeptide(L)'
;MKRLALASLAVIAPLTSALADSNQVAALGLTDGWYCKVGGKGAEGDSVLVRAGGPRPFLGIDGLDCHDPVVANGRLTAKTCYANGGIKLGVSKSYAAGGDKITLDGADFVLTPVAPNGDVCPPAQKAAAVSSPKPIDDFAADPTFIVTTVEKGTLPADAGTMPVPAAAEPIVEAFKDYLSKGCREAGGKPEFKPDFATAVDVNGDGRADIFMTANRMYCDGAVSYWSGSSGSTARWALSKADGTYAIADQLHHNVEIQETLKNGFQLIVHLHGANCNKIGAGQCRHVVNVDRNGEIHTIAWPDGKDRSIQGKPAATASKPAPLTHNLPPADALANSGWSTWFHNGSTMVINEQTGRIVYEEPKASIAGTVPKGAILFEGKFDGKRISGTAYVFKKGCDPAPYQVSGRVEDRKGFGSRIVLTGPAPKRDRNSCAIVGTTATHSRLVFEEYMDI
;
A
#
# COMPACT_ATOMS: atom_id res chain seq x y z
N MET A 1 -41.61 11.10 -75.27
CA MET A 1 -42.17 10.71 -73.96
C MET A 1 -41.30 9.62 -73.35
N LYS A 2 -40.47 9.93 -72.35
CA LYS A 2 -39.92 8.98 -71.37
C LYS A 2 -39.61 9.77 -70.10
N ARG A 3 -40.29 9.41 -69.02
CA ARG A 3 -40.33 10.14 -67.74
C ARG A 3 -39.02 9.92 -66.97
N LEU A 4 -38.42 11.01 -66.49
CA LEU A 4 -37.38 11.00 -65.46
C LEU A 4 -38.04 10.71 -64.10
N ALA A 5 -37.55 9.70 -63.39
CA ALA A 5 -37.91 9.46 -61.99
C ALA A 5 -36.80 10.08 -61.10
N LEU A 6 -37.16 11.11 -60.33
CA LEU A 6 -36.34 11.63 -59.24
C LEU A 6 -36.44 10.66 -58.05
N ALA A 7 -35.32 10.08 -57.63
CA ALA A 7 -35.20 9.39 -56.36
C ALA A 7 -34.76 10.38 -55.28
N SER A 8 -35.63 10.63 -54.29
CA SER A 8 -35.31 11.41 -53.11
C SER A 8 -34.31 10.65 -52.24
N LEU A 9 -33.09 11.17 -52.11
CA LEU A 9 -32.17 10.77 -51.04
C LEU A 9 -32.72 11.31 -49.71
N ALA A 10 -33.18 10.42 -48.84
CA ALA A 10 -33.38 10.72 -47.43
C ALA A 10 -32.00 10.85 -46.76
N VAL A 11 -31.67 12.05 -46.29
CA VAL A 11 -30.50 12.29 -45.45
C VAL A 11 -30.76 11.66 -44.08
N ILE A 12 -30.11 10.54 -43.81
CA ILE A 12 -30.06 9.94 -42.47
C ILE A 12 -29.09 10.79 -41.65
N ALA A 13 -29.64 11.61 -40.74
CA ALA A 13 -28.82 12.31 -39.75
C ALA A 13 -28.14 11.28 -38.83
N PRO A 14 -26.86 11.45 -38.49
CA PRO A 14 -26.21 10.58 -37.52
C PRO A 14 -26.86 10.75 -36.16
N LEU A 15 -27.45 9.67 -35.63
CA LEU A 15 -27.76 9.50 -34.22
C LEU A 15 -26.43 9.41 -33.45
N THR A 16 -25.81 10.55 -33.20
CA THR A 16 -24.64 10.67 -32.32
C THR A 16 -25.03 11.47 -31.09
N SER A 17 -24.66 10.90 -29.92
CA SER A 17 -24.36 11.58 -28.65
C SER A 17 -25.48 12.01 -27.67
N ALA A 18 -26.61 11.30 -27.57
CA ALA A 18 -27.55 11.52 -26.44
C ALA A 18 -27.48 10.45 -25.32
N LEU A 19 -26.70 9.38 -25.50
CA LEU A 19 -26.57 8.28 -24.51
C LEU A 19 -25.28 8.36 -23.66
N ALA A 20 -24.49 9.43 -23.80
CA ALA A 20 -23.23 9.56 -23.06
C ALA A 20 -23.41 9.98 -21.59
N ASP A 21 -24.58 10.52 -21.22
CA ASP A 21 -24.84 11.04 -19.86
C ASP A 21 -25.77 10.15 -19.01
N SER A 22 -26.27 9.04 -19.56
CA SER A 22 -27.08 8.11 -18.76
C SER A 22 -26.15 7.27 -17.88
N ASN A 23 -26.27 7.42 -16.56
CA ASN A 23 -25.63 6.59 -15.55
C ASN A 23 -25.83 5.09 -15.90
N GLN A 24 -24.80 4.48 -16.49
CA GLN A 24 -24.92 3.13 -17.03
C GLN A 24 -25.11 2.10 -15.92
N VAL A 25 -24.61 2.35 -14.71
CA VAL A 25 -24.82 1.47 -13.56
C VAL A 25 -26.29 1.48 -13.12
N ALA A 26 -26.92 2.65 -13.09
CA ALA A 26 -28.36 2.76 -12.80
C ALA A 26 -29.22 2.07 -13.87
N ALA A 27 -28.79 2.09 -15.14
CA ALA A 27 -29.47 1.38 -16.22
C ALA A 27 -29.43 -0.16 -16.08
N LEU A 28 -28.54 -0.70 -15.24
CA LEU A 28 -28.46 -2.14 -14.94
C LEU A 28 -29.54 -2.60 -13.96
N GLY A 29 -30.34 -1.67 -13.42
CA GLY A 29 -31.36 -1.99 -12.41
C GLY A 29 -30.77 -2.47 -11.08
N LEU A 30 -29.49 -2.22 -10.85
CA LEU A 30 -28.82 -2.52 -9.59
C LEU A 30 -29.14 -1.46 -8.54
N THR A 31 -29.34 -1.91 -7.30
CA THR A 31 -29.45 -1.03 -6.14
C THR A 31 -28.11 -0.90 -5.45
N ASP A 32 -27.92 0.24 -4.77
CA ASP A 32 -26.76 0.50 -3.92
C ASP A 32 -26.63 -0.57 -2.84
N GLY A 33 -25.40 -1.05 -2.63
CA GLY A 33 -25.10 -2.03 -1.59
C GLY A 33 -24.00 -3.02 -1.97
N TRP A 34 -23.79 -3.97 -1.07
CA TRP A 34 -22.79 -5.03 -1.21
C TRP A 34 -23.43 -6.28 -1.82
N TYR A 35 -22.86 -6.76 -2.93
CA TYR A 35 -23.24 -8.01 -3.57
C TYR A 35 -22.20 -9.06 -3.23
N CYS A 36 -22.64 -10.14 -2.60
CA CYS A 36 -21.76 -11.18 -2.06
C CYS A 36 -21.82 -12.45 -2.89
N LYS A 37 -20.66 -13.05 -3.13
CA LYS A 37 -20.53 -14.25 -3.96
C LYS A 37 -21.29 -15.42 -3.37
N VAL A 38 -22.15 -16.04 -4.17
CA VAL A 38 -22.93 -17.21 -3.77
C VAL A 38 -21.99 -18.38 -3.48
N GLY A 39 -22.04 -18.89 -2.25
CA GLY A 39 -21.19 -20.00 -1.81
C GLY A 39 -19.73 -19.61 -1.50
N GLY A 40 -19.40 -18.31 -1.51
CA GLY A 40 -18.09 -17.80 -1.09
C GLY A 40 -17.86 -18.00 0.42
N LYS A 41 -16.60 -18.05 0.84
CA LYS A 41 -16.21 -18.17 2.26
C LYS A 41 -15.95 -16.80 2.92
N GLY A 42 -16.29 -15.71 2.23
CA GLY A 42 -16.02 -14.34 2.71
C GLY A 42 -14.56 -13.95 2.56
N ALA A 43 -13.89 -14.37 1.48
CA ALA A 43 -12.53 -13.92 1.18
C ALA A 43 -12.57 -12.61 0.36
N GLU A 44 -11.45 -11.87 0.37
CA GLU A 44 -11.23 -10.73 -0.53
C GLU A 44 -11.38 -11.20 -2.00
N GLY A 45 -12.23 -10.51 -2.78
CA GLY A 45 -12.68 -10.96 -4.11
C GLY A 45 -14.01 -11.73 -4.14
N ASP A 46 -14.67 -11.91 -2.99
CA ASP A 46 -16.03 -12.49 -2.88
C ASP A 46 -17.12 -11.41 -2.75
N SER A 47 -16.82 -10.13 -2.99
CA SER A 47 -17.77 -9.03 -2.86
C SER A 47 -17.65 -8.00 -3.97
N VAL A 48 -18.78 -7.41 -4.35
CA VAL A 48 -18.89 -6.30 -5.30
C VAL A 48 -19.67 -5.17 -4.64
N LEU A 49 -19.07 -3.98 -4.53
CA LEU A 49 -19.77 -2.80 -4.00
C LEU A 49 -20.38 -2.01 -5.15
N VAL A 50 -21.68 -1.77 -5.11
CA VAL A 50 -22.39 -0.96 -6.09
C VAL A 50 -22.82 0.35 -5.45
N ARG A 51 -22.53 1.47 -6.12
CA ARG A 51 -23.30 2.72 -5.96
C ARG A 51 -23.83 3.16 -7.31
N ALA A 52 -25.09 2.87 -7.55
CA ALA A 52 -25.86 3.31 -8.70
C ALA A 52 -26.46 4.71 -8.47
N GLY A 53 -26.83 5.05 -7.23
CA GLY A 53 -27.47 6.30 -6.85
C GLY A 53 -26.50 7.42 -6.49
N GLY A 54 -25.84 8.05 -7.48
CA GLY A 54 -24.97 9.20 -7.21
C GLY A 54 -24.51 9.94 -8.47
N PRO A 55 -23.94 11.15 -8.32
CA PRO A 55 -23.40 11.92 -9.45
C PRO A 55 -22.22 11.22 -10.13
N ARG A 56 -21.64 10.19 -9.50
CA ARG A 56 -20.59 9.35 -10.03
C ARG A 56 -20.87 7.89 -9.65
N PRO A 57 -21.58 7.14 -10.50
CA PRO A 57 -21.80 5.73 -10.24
C PRO A 57 -20.45 5.00 -10.20
N PHE A 58 -20.32 4.04 -9.29
CA PHE A 58 -19.11 3.21 -9.21
C PHE A 58 -19.46 1.74 -9.02
N LEU A 59 -18.51 0.90 -9.43
CA LEU A 59 -18.53 -0.53 -9.16
C LEU A 59 -17.19 -0.98 -8.58
N GLY A 60 -17.19 -1.40 -7.32
CA GLY A 60 -16.04 -1.99 -6.65
C GLY A 60 -15.92 -3.47 -7.04
N ILE A 61 -14.90 -3.87 -7.79
CA ILE A 61 -14.69 -5.26 -8.25
C ILE A 61 -13.34 -5.76 -7.77
N ASP A 62 -13.28 -6.91 -7.11
CA ASP A 62 -12.02 -7.53 -6.69
C ASP A 62 -11.12 -6.60 -5.83
N GLY A 63 -11.73 -5.72 -5.03
CA GLY A 63 -11.00 -4.69 -4.25
C GLY A 63 -10.52 -3.49 -5.07
N LEU A 64 -10.98 -3.35 -6.32
CA LEU A 64 -10.71 -2.22 -7.20
C LEU A 64 -11.88 -1.26 -7.25
N ASP A 65 -11.65 0.05 -7.06
CA ASP A 65 -12.66 1.08 -7.28
C ASP A 65 -12.67 1.49 -8.76
N CYS A 66 -13.62 0.99 -9.54
CA CYS A 66 -13.74 1.27 -10.97
C CYS A 66 -14.70 2.43 -11.26
N HIS A 67 -14.19 3.44 -11.97
CA HIS A 67 -14.94 4.61 -12.41
C HIS A 67 -15.39 4.50 -13.86
N ASP A 68 -16.53 5.14 -14.13
CA ASP A 68 -17.19 5.18 -15.43
C ASP A 68 -17.29 3.78 -16.08
N PRO A 69 -17.79 2.76 -15.34
CA PRO A 69 -17.90 1.43 -15.91
C PRO A 69 -18.91 1.46 -17.07
N VAL A 70 -18.46 1.00 -18.22
CA VAL A 70 -19.28 0.80 -19.41
C VAL A 70 -19.68 -0.66 -19.46
N VAL A 71 -20.99 -0.91 -19.54
CA VAL A 71 -21.52 -2.26 -19.75
C VAL A 71 -22.08 -2.35 -21.16
N ALA A 72 -21.44 -3.16 -21.99
CA ALA A 72 -21.86 -3.38 -23.37
C ALA A 72 -21.65 -4.84 -23.76
N ASN A 73 -22.64 -5.43 -24.44
CA ASN A 73 -22.58 -6.80 -24.96
C ASN A 73 -22.21 -7.86 -23.91
N GLY A 74 -22.76 -7.74 -22.69
CA GLY A 74 -22.46 -8.65 -21.59
C GLY A 74 -21.02 -8.57 -21.07
N ARG A 75 -20.32 -7.46 -21.34
CA ARG A 75 -19.02 -7.15 -20.74
C ARG A 75 -19.08 -5.85 -19.98
N LEU A 76 -18.45 -5.85 -18.82
CA LEU A 76 -18.14 -4.64 -18.08
C LEU A 76 -16.70 -4.24 -18.37
N THR A 77 -16.50 -2.98 -18.73
CA THR A 77 -15.18 -2.37 -18.91
C THR A 77 -15.09 -1.08 -18.14
N ALA A 78 -14.01 -0.89 -17.39
CA ALA A 78 -13.67 0.42 -16.83
C ALA A 78 -12.21 0.72 -17.15
N LYS A 79 -11.95 1.91 -17.66
CA LYS A 79 -10.59 2.35 -18.06
C LYS A 79 -9.75 2.82 -16.87
N THR A 80 -10.42 3.17 -15.78
CA THR A 80 -9.83 3.74 -14.59
C THR A 80 -10.39 3.00 -13.39
N CYS A 81 -9.67 1.99 -12.95
CA CYS A 81 -9.88 1.34 -11.67
C CYS A 81 -8.69 1.63 -10.77
N TYR A 82 -8.96 1.93 -9.51
CA TYR A 82 -7.93 2.17 -8.51
C TYR A 82 -7.78 0.94 -7.63
N ALA A 83 -6.54 0.47 -7.46
CA ALA A 83 -6.14 -0.48 -6.43
C ALA A 83 -5.16 0.20 -5.48
N ASN A 84 -5.15 -0.23 -4.21
CA ASN A 84 -4.04 -0.07 -3.24
C ASN A 84 -3.04 1.05 -3.58
N GLY A 85 -3.28 2.31 -3.17
CA GLY A 85 -2.26 3.37 -3.33
C GLY A 85 -2.30 4.17 -4.64
N GLY A 86 -3.33 4.00 -5.47
CA GLY A 86 -3.53 4.82 -6.68
C GLY A 86 -3.10 4.14 -7.99
N ILE A 87 -2.94 2.81 -7.98
CA ILE A 87 -2.64 2.04 -9.20
C ILE A 87 -3.83 2.13 -10.14
N LYS A 88 -3.63 2.78 -11.30
CA LYS A 88 -4.64 2.89 -12.35
C LYS A 88 -4.59 1.69 -13.27
N LEU A 89 -5.62 0.84 -13.21
CA LEU A 89 -5.77 -0.33 -14.08
C LEU A 89 -7.02 -0.21 -14.94
N GLY A 90 -6.98 -0.83 -16.13
CA GLY A 90 -8.17 -1.11 -16.91
C GLY A 90 -8.70 -2.50 -16.56
N VAL A 91 -10.01 -2.63 -16.37
CA VAL A 91 -10.66 -3.94 -16.18
C VAL A 91 -11.57 -4.27 -17.36
N SER A 92 -11.65 -5.55 -17.68
CA SER A 92 -12.62 -6.08 -18.63
C SER A 92 -13.11 -7.45 -18.15
N LYS A 93 -14.35 -7.53 -17.71
CA LYS A 93 -14.97 -8.71 -17.09
C LYS A 93 -16.21 -9.11 -17.85
N SER A 94 -16.49 -10.41 -17.95
CA SER A 94 -17.82 -10.87 -18.40
C SER A 94 -18.84 -10.48 -17.34
N TYR A 95 -19.97 -9.93 -17.74
CA TYR A 95 -20.91 -9.28 -16.84
C TYR A 95 -22.36 -9.54 -17.23
N ALA A 96 -23.17 -9.94 -16.27
CA ALA A 96 -24.63 -9.90 -16.34
C ALA A 96 -25.18 -9.38 -15.01
N ALA A 97 -26.27 -8.64 -15.04
CA ALA A 97 -26.93 -8.13 -13.85
C ALA A 97 -28.44 -8.08 -14.02
N GLY A 98 -29.15 -8.21 -12.89
CA GLY A 98 -30.59 -8.03 -12.84
C GLY A 98 -31.10 -8.16 -11.41
N GLY A 99 -31.84 -7.14 -10.96
CA GLY A 99 -32.41 -7.10 -9.61
C GLY A 99 -31.33 -7.15 -8.54
N ASP A 100 -31.38 -8.18 -7.70
CA ASP A 100 -30.46 -8.42 -6.59
C ASP A 100 -29.24 -9.27 -6.99
N LYS A 101 -29.00 -9.55 -8.27
CA LYS A 101 -27.93 -10.45 -8.72
C LYS A 101 -26.97 -9.82 -9.73
N ILE A 102 -25.68 -10.07 -9.53
CA ILE A 102 -24.59 -9.79 -10.47
C ILE A 102 -23.87 -11.09 -10.80
N THR A 103 -23.60 -11.36 -12.06
CA THR A 103 -22.70 -12.43 -12.50
C THR A 103 -21.45 -11.80 -13.12
N LEU A 104 -20.29 -12.03 -12.51
CA LEU A 104 -18.98 -11.55 -12.96
C LEU A 104 -18.08 -12.74 -13.26
N ASP A 105 -17.57 -12.84 -14.50
CA ASP A 105 -16.73 -13.96 -14.96
C ASP A 105 -17.31 -15.35 -14.62
N GLY A 106 -18.65 -15.47 -14.64
CA GLY A 106 -19.37 -16.71 -14.33
C GLY A 106 -19.58 -16.98 -12.84
N ALA A 107 -19.08 -16.12 -11.95
CA ALA A 107 -19.40 -16.16 -10.52
C ALA A 107 -20.62 -15.29 -10.21
N ASP A 108 -21.56 -15.84 -9.46
CA ASP A 108 -22.78 -15.15 -9.04
C ASP A 108 -22.57 -14.44 -7.70
N PHE A 109 -23.08 -13.22 -7.62
CA PHE A 109 -23.08 -12.35 -6.45
C PHE A 109 -24.52 -11.87 -6.20
N VAL A 110 -24.96 -11.87 -4.95
CA VAL A 110 -26.33 -11.48 -4.57
C VAL A 110 -26.28 -10.32 -3.59
N LEU A 111 -27.14 -9.32 -3.78
CA LEU A 111 -27.29 -8.16 -2.91
C LEU A 111 -27.59 -8.63 -1.48
N THR A 112 -26.81 -8.13 -0.54
CA THR A 112 -26.92 -8.51 0.86
C THR A 112 -27.42 -7.29 1.65
N PRO A 113 -28.59 -7.37 2.31
CA PRO A 113 -29.17 -6.22 3.00
C PRO A 113 -28.45 -5.83 4.32
N VAL A 114 -27.42 -6.57 4.74
CA VAL A 114 -26.68 -6.33 5.98
C VAL A 114 -25.18 -6.54 5.74
N ALA A 115 -24.37 -5.50 5.94
CA ALA A 115 -22.93 -5.64 6.20
C ALA A 115 -22.72 -5.35 7.70
N PRO A 116 -22.73 -6.38 8.57
CA PRO A 116 -22.46 -6.16 9.98
C PRO A 116 -20.94 -6.15 10.15
N ASN A 117 -20.37 -4.96 10.36
CA ASN A 117 -18.98 -4.71 10.77
C ASN A 117 -17.91 -4.77 9.68
N GLY A 118 -17.99 -3.89 8.67
CA GLY A 118 -16.84 -3.54 7.82
C GLY A 118 -16.37 -4.65 6.86
N ASP A 119 -16.47 -4.36 5.57
CA ASP A 119 -15.67 -4.92 4.47
C ASP A 119 -15.71 -6.43 4.15
N VAL A 120 -16.49 -7.27 4.85
CA VAL A 120 -16.57 -8.70 4.50
C VAL A 120 -18.02 -9.20 4.42
N CYS A 121 -18.33 -9.89 3.32
CA CYS A 121 -19.56 -10.66 3.16
C CYS A 121 -19.77 -11.60 4.36
N PRO A 122 -20.91 -11.52 5.07
CA PRO A 122 -21.13 -12.37 6.23
C PRO A 122 -21.05 -13.85 5.81
N PRO A 123 -20.43 -14.73 6.62
CA PRO A 123 -20.40 -16.16 6.33
C PRO A 123 -21.85 -16.65 6.18
N ALA A 124 -22.13 -17.43 5.13
CA ALA A 124 -23.47 -17.84 4.73
C ALA A 124 -24.32 -18.33 5.93
N GLN A 125 -25.18 -17.46 6.46
CA GLN A 125 -26.18 -17.83 7.46
C GLN A 125 -27.54 -17.99 6.78
N LYS A 126 -28.34 -18.94 7.28
CA LYS A 126 -29.71 -19.16 6.80
C LYS A 126 -30.53 -17.89 7.00
N ALA A 127 -31.17 -17.43 5.93
CA ALA A 127 -31.98 -16.23 5.89
C ALA A 127 -33.05 -16.22 6.99
N ALA A 128 -32.94 -15.28 7.92
CA ALA A 128 -34.03 -14.83 8.78
C ALA A 128 -34.35 -13.38 8.40
N ALA A 129 -35.63 -13.01 8.44
CA ALA A 129 -36.09 -11.66 8.13
C ALA A 129 -35.55 -10.67 9.15
N VAL A 130 -34.81 -9.65 8.69
CA VAL A 130 -34.29 -8.56 9.52
C VAL A 130 -34.80 -7.23 8.98
N SER A 131 -35.16 -6.34 9.90
CA SER A 131 -35.68 -5.00 9.67
C SER A 131 -34.75 -4.09 8.86
N SER A 132 -35.35 -3.02 8.30
CA SER A 132 -34.77 -2.01 7.42
C SER A 132 -33.32 -1.58 7.72
N PRO A 133 -32.52 -1.26 6.68
CA PRO A 133 -31.11 -0.91 6.83
C PRO A 133 -30.90 0.40 7.59
N LYS A 134 -29.90 0.39 8.48
CA LYS A 134 -29.37 1.58 9.16
C LYS A 134 -28.51 2.38 8.16
N PRO A 135 -28.51 3.73 8.19
CA PRO A 135 -27.65 4.54 7.32
C PRO A 135 -26.17 4.18 7.45
N ILE A 136 -25.42 4.27 6.33
CA ILE A 136 -23.98 3.93 6.19
C ILE A 136 -23.05 4.88 6.98
N ASP A 137 -23.60 5.82 7.76
CA ASP A 137 -22.86 6.79 8.57
C ASP A 137 -22.09 6.15 9.76
N ASP A 138 -22.22 4.84 9.99
CA ASP A 138 -21.75 4.14 11.20
C ASP A 138 -20.37 3.44 11.07
N PHE A 139 -19.52 3.83 10.11
CA PHE A 139 -18.06 3.57 10.20
C PHE A 139 -17.38 4.41 11.32
N ALA A 140 -18.18 5.11 12.13
CA ALA A 140 -17.75 5.93 13.26
C ALA A 140 -17.38 5.10 14.50
N ALA A 141 -17.70 3.80 14.55
CA ALA A 141 -17.59 3.01 15.76
C ALA A 141 -16.31 2.17 15.91
N ASP A 142 -15.53 1.94 14.84
CA ASP A 142 -14.28 1.18 14.97
C ASP A 142 -13.16 2.10 15.46
N PRO A 143 -12.64 1.87 16.68
CA PRO A 143 -11.56 2.70 17.19
C PRO A 143 -10.29 2.41 16.39
N THR A 144 -9.65 3.45 15.86
CA THR A 144 -8.31 3.38 15.20
C THR A 144 -7.21 2.90 16.15
N PHE A 145 -7.55 2.81 17.43
CA PHE A 145 -6.67 2.46 18.53
C PHE A 145 -7.39 1.49 19.44
N ILE A 146 -6.84 0.30 19.62
CA ILE A 146 -7.17 -0.52 20.78
C ILE A 146 -6.01 -0.36 21.76
N VAL A 147 -6.23 0.40 22.83
CA VAL A 147 -5.29 0.42 23.94
C VAL A 147 -5.58 -0.79 24.82
N THR A 148 -4.64 -1.72 24.92
CA THR A 148 -4.79 -2.92 25.77
C THR A 148 -3.79 -2.86 26.92
N THR A 149 -4.26 -2.56 28.14
CA THR A 149 -3.45 -2.52 29.37
C THR A 149 -3.60 -3.84 30.13
N VAL A 150 -2.49 -4.43 30.63
CA VAL A 150 -2.51 -5.81 31.15
C VAL A 150 -2.61 -5.96 32.67
N GLU A 151 -2.42 -4.94 33.52
CA GLU A 151 -2.54 -5.21 34.97
C GLU A 151 -2.76 -4.04 35.94
N LYS A 152 -2.80 -2.78 35.49
CA LYS A 152 -3.16 -1.64 36.35
C LYS A 152 -3.94 -0.56 35.60
N GLY A 153 -5.25 -0.68 35.67
CA GLY A 153 -6.16 0.42 35.31
C GLY A 153 -6.20 0.75 33.82
N THR A 154 -7.29 1.40 33.45
CA THR A 154 -7.34 2.33 32.33
C THR A 154 -6.03 3.12 32.23
N LEU A 155 -5.57 3.43 31.00
CA LEU A 155 -4.75 4.63 30.79
C LEU A 155 -5.37 5.73 31.68
N PRO A 156 -4.59 6.46 32.48
CA PRO A 156 -5.12 7.59 33.25
C PRO A 156 -6.10 8.38 32.36
N ALA A 157 -7.20 8.91 32.89
CA ALA A 157 -8.15 9.68 32.09
C ALA A 157 -7.47 10.84 31.30
N ASP A 158 -6.23 11.13 31.66
CA ASP A 158 -5.23 12.08 31.19
C ASP A 158 -4.11 11.51 30.29
N ALA A 159 -3.97 10.19 30.11
CA ALA A 159 -3.18 9.58 29.04
C ALA A 159 -4.02 9.36 27.76
N GLY A 160 -5.09 10.14 27.64
CA GLY A 160 -5.97 10.24 26.50
C GLY A 160 -5.36 11.06 25.38
N THR A 161 -6.11 11.15 24.28
CA THR A 161 -5.85 12.07 23.18
C THR A 161 -5.44 13.44 23.71
N MET A 162 -4.15 13.78 23.61
CA MET A 162 -3.67 15.12 23.94
C MET A 162 -4.27 16.09 22.90
N PRO A 163 -4.42 17.38 23.21
CA PRO A 163 -4.60 18.35 22.13
C PRO A 163 -3.38 18.26 21.22
N VAL A 164 -3.61 18.23 19.90
CA VAL A 164 -2.52 18.36 18.93
C VAL A 164 -1.77 19.66 19.24
N PRO A 165 -0.46 19.62 19.57
CA PRO A 165 0.28 20.83 19.87
C PRO A 165 0.31 21.75 18.65
N ALA A 166 0.26 23.06 18.87
CA ALA A 166 0.35 24.05 17.80
C ALA A 166 1.60 23.84 16.91
N ALA A 167 2.71 23.38 17.50
CA ALA A 167 3.94 23.05 16.77
C ALA A 167 3.79 21.88 15.77
N ALA A 168 2.79 21.02 15.95
CA ALA A 168 2.51 19.89 15.07
C ALA A 168 1.44 20.22 14.01
N GLU A 169 0.67 21.31 14.15
CA GLU A 169 -0.37 21.70 13.18
C GLU A 169 0.16 21.78 11.73
N PRO A 170 1.34 22.37 11.46
CA PRO A 170 1.87 22.38 10.09
C PRO A 170 2.15 20.98 9.52
N ILE A 171 2.48 20.01 10.38
CA ILE A 171 2.72 18.61 9.96
C ILE A 171 1.39 17.93 9.61
N VAL A 172 0.36 18.18 10.41
CA VAL A 172 -1.00 17.68 10.16
C VAL A 172 -1.54 18.24 8.86
N GLU A 173 -1.45 19.55 8.65
CA GLU A 173 -1.93 20.19 7.42
C GLU A 173 -1.11 19.74 6.20
N ALA A 174 0.21 19.59 6.31
CA ALA A 174 1.03 19.06 5.22
C ALA A 174 0.62 17.63 4.82
N PHE A 175 0.20 16.79 5.78
CA PHE A 175 -0.29 15.45 5.47
C PHE A 175 -1.71 15.47 4.88
N LYS A 176 -2.61 16.33 5.38
CA LYS A 176 -3.93 16.55 4.75
C LYS A 176 -3.79 17.06 3.32
N ASP A 177 -2.84 17.95 3.05
CA ASP A 177 -2.57 18.46 1.72
C ASP A 177 -2.06 17.35 0.78
N TYR A 178 -1.14 16.51 1.26
CA TYR A 178 -0.65 15.35 0.53
C TYR A 178 -1.80 14.42 0.11
N LEU A 179 -2.67 14.04 1.05
CA LEU A 179 -3.81 13.18 0.76
C LEU A 179 -4.86 13.90 -0.11
N SER A 180 -5.15 15.18 0.17
CA SER A 180 -6.09 15.98 -0.62
C SER A 180 -5.67 16.10 -2.07
N LYS A 181 -4.37 16.26 -2.34
CA LYS A 181 -3.83 16.33 -3.68
C LYS A 181 -4.08 15.03 -4.44
N GLY A 182 -3.69 13.89 -3.88
CA GLY A 182 -3.95 12.60 -4.52
C GLY A 182 -5.46 12.33 -4.72
N CYS A 183 -6.31 12.80 -3.80
CA CYS A 183 -7.77 12.63 -3.91
C CYS A 183 -8.30 13.35 -5.15
N ARG A 184 -7.91 14.62 -5.31
CA ARG A 184 -8.33 15.45 -6.44
C ARG A 184 -7.75 14.94 -7.75
N GLU A 185 -6.52 14.43 -7.75
CA GLU A 185 -5.89 13.82 -8.93
C GLU A 185 -6.63 12.54 -9.36
N ALA A 186 -7.17 11.77 -8.42
CA ALA A 186 -8.08 10.66 -8.69
C ALA A 186 -9.51 11.10 -9.08
N GLY A 187 -9.74 12.41 -9.19
CA GLY A 187 -11.04 13.02 -9.47
C GLY A 187 -11.94 13.16 -8.24
N GLY A 188 -11.55 12.63 -7.08
CA GLY A 188 -12.35 12.62 -5.87
C GLY A 188 -12.41 13.94 -5.10
N LYS A 189 -13.23 13.97 -4.04
CA LYS A 189 -13.32 15.13 -3.12
C LYS A 189 -12.87 14.75 -1.70
N PRO A 190 -11.85 15.42 -1.15
CA PRO A 190 -11.33 15.08 0.17
C PRO A 190 -12.21 15.66 1.28
N GLU A 191 -12.46 14.86 2.31
CA GLU A 191 -13.11 15.24 3.56
C GLU A 191 -12.38 14.58 4.73
N PHE A 192 -12.11 15.31 5.80
CA PHE A 192 -11.35 14.81 6.95
C PHE A 192 -12.25 14.70 8.18
N LYS A 193 -12.14 13.59 8.91
CA LYS A 193 -12.81 13.42 10.20
C LYS A 193 -12.16 14.34 11.25
N PRO A 194 -12.91 14.81 12.28
CA PRO A 194 -12.35 15.64 13.34
C PRO A 194 -11.16 15.02 14.07
N ASP A 195 -11.10 13.68 14.14
CA ASP A 195 -10.03 12.91 14.77
C ASP A 195 -9.00 12.36 13.76
N PHE A 196 -8.81 13.06 12.64
CA PHE A 196 -7.78 12.74 11.65
C PHE A 196 -6.38 12.65 12.25
N ALA A 197 -6.08 13.53 13.20
CA ALA A 197 -4.85 13.53 13.98
C ALA A 197 -5.17 13.19 15.42
N THR A 198 -4.47 12.20 15.96
CA THR A 198 -4.54 11.81 17.37
C THR A 198 -3.19 12.05 18.01
N ALA A 199 -3.17 12.79 19.11
CA ALA A 199 -1.95 13.03 19.87
C ALA A 199 -1.86 12.06 21.06
N VAL A 200 -0.72 11.42 21.24
CA VAL A 200 -0.47 10.42 22.29
C VAL A 200 1.03 10.38 22.59
N ASP A 201 1.41 10.23 23.85
CA ASP A 201 2.82 10.01 24.24
C ASP A 201 3.16 8.52 24.12
N VAL A 202 3.93 8.13 23.10
CA VAL A 202 4.26 6.73 22.82
C VAL A 202 5.63 6.30 23.37
N ASN A 203 6.41 7.22 23.93
CA ASN A 203 7.74 6.94 24.47
C ASN A 203 7.88 7.29 25.98
N GLY A 204 6.82 7.84 26.59
CA GLY A 204 6.74 8.19 28.00
C GLY A 204 7.58 9.42 28.37
N ASP A 205 7.84 10.34 27.45
CA ASP A 205 8.63 11.55 27.70
C ASP A 205 7.79 12.79 28.09
N GLY A 206 6.46 12.63 28.15
CA GLY A 206 5.49 13.66 28.48
C GLY A 206 5.18 14.62 27.33
N ARG A 207 5.66 14.34 26.10
CA ARG A 207 5.36 15.12 24.90
C ARG A 207 4.41 14.34 24.01
N ALA A 208 3.57 15.10 23.29
CA ALA A 208 2.61 14.52 22.37
C ALA A 208 3.30 14.07 21.08
N ASP A 209 3.16 12.79 20.74
CA ASP A 209 3.41 12.25 19.40
C ASP A 209 2.11 12.24 18.61
N ILE A 210 2.16 12.55 17.31
CA ILE A 210 0.97 12.65 16.48
C ILE A 210 0.87 11.46 15.55
N PHE A 211 -0.24 10.74 15.64
CA PHE A 211 -0.63 9.74 14.66
C PHE A 211 -1.71 10.32 13.74
N MET A 212 -1.52 10.13 12.44
CA MET A 212 -2.49 10.47 11.41
C MET A 212 -2.69 9.28 10.49
N THR A 213 -3.91 9.10 9.96
CA THR A 213 -4.17 8.02 9.01
C THR A 213 -5.20 8.41 7.96
N ALA A 214 -5.00 7.92 6.74
CA ALA A 214 -5.94 8.05 5.65
C ALA A 214 -7.29 7.36 5.95
N ASN A 215 -7.36 6.42 6.91
CA ASN A 215 -8.64 5.87 7.39
C ASN A 215 -9.56 6.92 8.03
N ARG A 216 -9.01 8.07 8.43
CA ARG A 216 -9.75 9.22 8.96
C ARG A 216 -9.96 10.31 7.92
N MET A 217 -9.81 9.96 6.65
CA MET A 217 -10.16 10.77 5.51
C MET A 217 -11.15 10.01 4.64
N TYR A 218 -12.16 10.70 4.15
CA TYR A 218 -13.01 10.24 3.07
C TYR A 218 -12.57 10.91 1.77
N CYS A 219 -12.39 10.12 0.71
CA CYS A 219 -12.18 10.65 -0.63
C CYS A 219 -13.37 10.23 -1.49
N ASP A 220 -14.33 11.14 -1.63
CA ASP A 220 -15.56 10.87 -2.38
C ASP A 220 -15.23 10.57 -3.84
N GLY A 221 -15.54 9.34 -4.27
CA GLY A 221 -15.20 8.86 -5.60
C GLY A 221 -13.75 8.41 -5.78
N ALA A 222 -13.00 8.09 -4.71
CA ALA A 222 -11.77 7.29 -4.77
C ALA A 222 -11.44 6.72 -3.36
N VAL A 223 -12.35 5.90 -2.82
CA VAL A 223 -12.39 5.53 -1.38
C VAL A 223 -11.19 4.66 -0.98
N SER A 224 -10.69 3.81 -1.88
CA SER A 224 -9.53 2.93 -1.68
C SER A 224 -8.18 3.56 -2.05
N TYR A 225 -8.12 4.85 -2.40
CA TYR A 225 -6.90 5.41 -3.01
C TYR A 225 -5.67 5.30 -2.09
N TRP A 226 -5.82 5.39 -0.78
CA TRP A 226 -4.74 5.13 0.21
C TRP A 226 -5.02 3.95 1.12
N SER A 227 -6.05 3.17 0.83
CA SER A 227 -6.55 2.10 1.70
C SER A 227 -6.65 0.83 0.87
N GLY A 228 -5.87 -0.16 1.25
CA GLY A 228 -5.77 -1.42 0.51
C GLY A 228 -5.72 -2.63 1.42
N SER A 229 -5.54 -3.80 0.81
CA SER A 229 -5.37 -5.07 1.53
C SER A 229 -4.22 -5.04 2.54
N SER A 230 -3.22 -4.17 2.32
CA SER A 230 -2.05 -3.95 3.17
C SER A 230 -2.30 -2.97 4.34
N GLY A 231 -3.51 -2.42 4.44
CA GLY A 231 -3.87 -1.34 5.37
C GLY A 231 -3.91 0.02 4.66
N SER A 232 -3.91 1.07 5.46
CA SER A 232 -4.06 2.44 4.97
C SER A 232 -2.84 3.28 5.32
N THR A 233 -2.53 4.25 4.45
CA THR A 233 -1.42 5.16 4.69
C THR A 233 -1.58 5.88 6.01
N ALA A 234 -0.55 5.80 6.84
CA ALA A 234 -0.48 6.43 8.13
C ALA A 234 0.85 7.17 8.29
N ARG A 235 0.83 8.24 9.08
CA ARG A 235 1.98 9.07 9.41
C ARG A 235 2.09 9.22 10.91
N TRP A 236 3.30 9.01 11.41
CA TRP A 236 3.72 9.42 12.74
C TRP A 236 4.54 10.69 12.66
N ALA A 237 4.24 11.64 13.54
CA ALA A 237 5.12 12.72 13.92
C ALA A 237 5.54 12.49 15.37
N LEU A 238 6.73 11.93 15.56
CA LEU A 238 7.27 11.55 16.86
C LEU A 238 8.07 12.71 17.43
N SER A 239 7.65 13.21 18.57
CA SER A 239 8.27 14.33 19.25
C SER A 239 9.71 14.01 19.67
N LYS A 240 10.56 15.03 19.63
CA LYS A 240 11.97 14.96 20.05
C LYS A 240 12.22 15.88 21.23
N ALA A 241 13.31 15.61 21.94
CA ALA A 241 13.75 16.43 23.07
C ALA A 241 13.96 17.93 22.71
N ASP A 242 14.36 18.23 21.47
CA ASP A 242 14.57 19.59 20.96
C ASP A 242 13.26 20.31 20.56
N GLY A 243 12.10 19.65 20.70
CA GLY A 243 10.80 20.18 20.33
C GLY A 243 10.44 20.02 18.85
N THR A 244 11.32 19.44 18.03
CA THR A 244 11.01 19.05 16.66
C THR A 244 10.35 17.67 16.60
N TYR A 245 9.94 17.24 15.40
CA TYR A 245 9.34 15.93 15.17
C TYR A 245 10.17 15.09 14.18
N ALA A 246 10.26 13.78 14.42
CA ALA A 246 10.64 12.80 13.41
C ALA A 246 9.39 12.35 12.66
N ILE A 247 9.47 12.28 11.33
CA ILE A 247 8.36 11.81 10.50
C ILE A 247 8.60 10.36 10.10
N ALA A 248 7.59 9.51 10.29
CA ALA A 248 7.61 8.12 9.83
C ALA A 248 6.28 7.76 9.15
N ASP A 249 6.36 7.44 7.87
CA ASP A 249 5.21 7.01 7.06
C ASP A 249 5.19 5.49 6.94
N GLN A 250 4.02 4.87 7.14
CA GLN A 250 3.83 3.43 7.13
C GLN A 250 2.40 3.07 6.69
N LEU A 251 2.18 1.84 6.21
CA LEU A 251 0.85 1.31 5.86
C LEU A 251 0.31 0.45 7.00
N HIS A 252 -0.77 0.87 7.64
CA HIS A 252 -1.28 0.21 8.86
C HIS A 252 -2.74 -0.15 8.69
N HIS A 253 -3.13 -1.34 9.14
CA HIS A 253 -4.55 -1.67 9.29
C HIS A 253 -5.09 -1.15 10.62
N ASN A 254 -4.33 -1.33 11.69
CA ASN A 254 -4.66 -0.85 13.03
C ASN A 254 -3.37 -0.61 13.82
N VAL A 255 -3.42 0.20 14.88
CA VAL A 255 -2.32 0.35 15.84
C VAL A 255 -2.86 0.16 17.26
N GLU A 256 -2.18 -0.65 18.05
CA GLU A 256 -2.40 -0.73 19.49
C GLU A 256 -1.21 -0.12 20.21
N ILE A 257 -1.49 0.54 21.33
CA ILE A 257 -0.47 1.00 22.26
C ILE A 257 -0.62 0.14 23.50
N GLN A 258 0.47 -0.54 23.86
CA GLN A 258 0.51 -1.41 25.02
C GLN A 258 1.56 -0.90 26.00
N GLU A 259 1.17 -0.69 27.25
CA GLU A 259 2.11 -0.41 28.33
C GLU A 259 2.88 -1.68 28.71
N THR A 260 4.19 -1.56 28.89
CA THR A 260 5.06 -2.68 29.27
C THR A 260 5.59 -2.49 30.69
N LEU A 261 5.64 -3.58 31.46
CA LEU A 261 6.08 -3.59 32.87
C LEU A 261 7.56 -3.19 33.07
N LYS A 262 8.36 -3.08 32.00
CA LYS A 262 9.81 -2.85 32.10
C LYS A 262 10.31 -1.57 31.41
N ASN A 263 9.67 -1.09 30.34
CA ASN A 263 10.27 -0.07 29.46
C ASN A 263 9.29 0.96 28.88
N GLY A 264 8.19 1.29 29.57
CA GLY A 264 7.21 2.26 29.05
C GLY A 264 6.28 1.64 28.01
N PHE A 265 5.87 2.40 26.99
CA PHE A 265 4.92 1.94 25.97
C PHE A 265 5.60 1.20 24.81
N GLN A 266 4.87 0.27 24.20
CA GLN A 266 5.18 -0.34 22.91
C GLN A 266 4.00 -0.17 21.97
N LEU A 267 4.29 -0.04 20.68
CA LEU A 267 3.29 0.00 19.62
C LEU A 267 3.19 -1.38 18.99
N ILE A 268 1.97 -1.89 18.88
CA ILE A 268 1.65 -3.09 18.10
C ILE A 268 0.98 -2.61 16.82
N VAL A 269 1.72 -2.62 15.73
CA VAL A 269 1.21 -2.25 14.42
C VAL A 269 0.59 -3.46 13.77
N HIS A 270 -0.72 -3.45 13.52
CA HIS A 270 -1.39 -4.51 12.77
C HIS A 270 -1.26 -4.27 11.28
N LEU A 271 -0.81 -5.31 10.60
CA LEU A 271 -0.47 -5.30 9.19
C LEU A 271 -1.07 -6.53 8.56
N HIS A 272 -1.39 -6.46 7.27
CA HIS A 272 -1.89 -7.60 6.50
C HIS A 272 -1.05 -7.81 5.23
N GLY A 273 -1.22 -8.99 4.62
CA GLY A 273 -0.74 -9.28 3.27
C GLY A 273 0.76 -9.15 3.06
N ALA A 274 1.15 -8.36 2.07
CA ALA A 274 2.55 -8.27 1.62
C ALA A 274 3.46 -7.76 2.74
N ASN A 275 2.97 -6.83 3.59
CA ASN A 275 3.68 -6.34 4.77
C ASN A 275 4.02 -7.46 5.76
N CYS A 276 3.29 -8.57 5.71
CA CYS A 276 3.48 -9.75 6.55
C CYS A 276 4.25 -10.89 5.86
N ASN A 277 4.75 -10.70 4.64
CA ASN A 277 5.16 -11.81 3.76
C ASN A 277 4.07 -12.89 3.60
N LYS A 278 2.79 -12.49 3.68
CA LYS A 278 1.62 -13.35 3.49
C LYS A 278 0.88 -12.96 2.20
N ILE A 279 -0.01 -13.83 1.74
CA ILE A 279 -0.85 -13.61 0.56
C ILE A 279 -2.24 -13.15 1.02
N GLY A 280 -2.83 -12.15 0.34
CA GLY A 280 -4.16 -11.60 0.65
C GLY A 280 -4.22 -10.91 2.03
N ALA A 281 -5.37 -10.88 2.69
CA ALA A 281 -5.55 -10.29 4.02
C ALA A 281 -4.90 -11.06 5.20
N GLY A 282 -3.82 -11.81 4.96
CA GLY A 282 -3.14 -12.58 6.01
C GLY A 282 -2.55 -11.67 7.09
N GLN A 283 -3.12 -11.69 8.29
CA GLN A 283 -2.76 -10.76 9.36
C GLN A 283 -1.40 -11.06 10.00
N CYS A 284 -0.69 -10.01 10.41
CA CYS A 284 0.43 -10.05 11.33
C CYS A 284 0.46 -8.75 12.16
N ARG A 285 1.39 -8.69 13.10
CA ARG A 285 1.60 -7.55 13.99
C ARG A 285 3.07 -7.20 13.96
N HIS A 286 3.49 -5.96 14.09
CA HIS A 286 4.88 -5.63 14.44
C HIS A 286 4.88 -5.02 15.82
N VAL A 287 5.73 -5.52 16.71
CA VAL A 287 5.94 -4.86 17.99
C VAL A 287 7.13 -3.94 17.83
N VAL A 288 6.88 -2.64 17.97
CA VAL A 288 7.88 -1.60 17.89
C VAL A 288 7.88 -0.77 19.17
N ASN A 289 9.02 -0.15 19.47
CA ASN A 289 9.16 0.85 20.51
C ASN A 289 9.65 2.14 19.88
N VAL A 290 9.25 3.26 20.45
CA VAL A 290 9.74 4.58 20.06
C VAL A 290 10.69 5.09 21.14
N ASP A 291 11.89 5.47 20.75
CA ASP A 291 12.83 6.09 21.69
C ASP A 291 12.59 7.61 21.84
N ARG A 292 13.32 8.23 22.77
CA ARG A 292 13.22 9.68 23.06
C ARG A 292 13.72 10.60 21.94
N ASN A 293 14.34 10.05 20.91
CA ASN A 293 14.76 10.79 19.73
C ASN A 293 13.73 10.65 18.58
N GLY A 294 12.61 9.98 18.83
CA GLY A 294 11.59 9.69 17.83
C GLY A 294 12.02 8.60 16.84
N GLU A 295 12.96 7.74 17.19
CA GLU A 295 13.33 6.60 16.34
C GLU A 295 12.49 5.37 16.68
N ILE A 296 11.91 4.74 15.65
CA ILE A 296 11.11 3.52 15.78
C ILE A 296 12.03 2.30 15.70
N HIS A 297 12.06 1.51 16.77
CA HIS A 297 12.84 0.28 16.89
C HIS A 297 11.94 -0.94 16.84
N THR A 298 12.20 -1.87 15.91
CA THR A 298 11.49 -3.15 15.89
C THR A 298 11.99 -4.04 17.03
N ILE A 299 11.10 -4.41 17.94
CA ILE A 299 11.41 -5.30 19.07
C ILE A 299 11.18 -6.75 18.70
N ALA A 300 10.03 -7.05 18.10
CA ALA A 300 9.64 -8.42 17.79
C ALA A 300 8.71 -8.51 16.59
N TRP A 301 8.88 -9.62 15.87
CA TRP A 301 7.92 -10.14 14.92
C TRP A 301 7.12 -11.26 15.58
N PRO A 302 5.79 -11.30 15.45
CA PRO A 302 4.89 -12.18 16.17
C PRO A 302 4.90 -13.61 15.62
N ASP A 303 5.61 -13.89 14.53
CA ASP A 303 5.88 -15.27 14.12
C ASP A 303 6.95 -15.95 14.99
N GLY A 304 7.54 -15.22 15.95
CA GLY A 304 8.38 -15.75 17.02
C GLY A 304 9.74 -16.28 16.56
N LYS A 305 10.15 -16.02 15.31
CA LYS A 305 11.43 -16.51 14.77
C LYS A 305 12.50 -15.45 14.86
N ASP A 306 13.11 -15.36 16.04
CA ASP A 306 14.41 -14.72 16.22
C ASP A 306 15.47 -15.51 15.41
N ARG A 307 16.13 -14.85 14.44
CA ARG A 307 17.15 -15.49 13.58
C ARG A 307 18.52 -14.90 13.88
N SER A 308 19.10 -15.31 15.01
CA SER A 308 20.54 -15.19 15.25
C SER A 308 21.25 -16.49 14.84
N ILE A 309 22.25 -16.44 13.95
CA ILE A 309 23.08 -17.61 13.59
C ILE A 309 24.58 -17.29 13.74
N GLN A 310 25.23 -18.16 14.52
CA GLN A 310 26.68 -18.31 14.69
C GLN A 310 27.29 -19.10 13.51
N GLY A 311 28.50 -18.72 13.10
CA GLY A 311 29.35 -19.48 12.17
C GLY A 311 30.50 -18.64 11.60
N LYS A 312 31.75 -19.03 11.88
CA LYS A 312 33.02 -18.37 11.48
C LYS A 312 33.64 -19.08 10.24
N PRO A 313 34.49 -18.42 9.41
CA PRO A 313 34.58 -18.66 7.96
C PRO A 313 36.01 -18.93 7.43
N ALA A 314 36.17 -18.96 6.10
CA ALA A 314 37.46 -18.80 5.41
C ALA A 314 37.41 -17.85 4.19
N ALA A 315 38.35 -16.88 4.21
CA ALA A 315 39.09 -16.22 3.10
C ALA A 315 38.32 -15.41 2.01
N THR A 316 38.28 -14.07 2.10
CA THR A 316 39.19 -13.02 1.56
C THR A 316 39.01 -12.65 0.08
N ALA A 317 38.62 -11.41 -0.18
CA ALA A 317 38.81 -10.72 -1.46
C ALA A 317 38.98 -9.20 -1.26
N SER A 318 39.73 -8.60 -2.18
CA SER A 318 40.38 -7.28 -2.18
C SER A 318 39.44 -6.07 -2.34
N LYS A 319 39.96 -4.89 -1.98
CA LYS A 319 39.32 -3.56 -1.93
C LYS A 319 38.97 -2.98 -3.33
N PRO A 320 37.69 -2.65 -3.63
CA PRO A 320 37.30 -1.87 -4.82
C PRO A 320 37.15 -0.37 -4.54
N ALA A 321 37.19 0.44 -5.61
CA ALA A 321 37.03 1.89 -5.61
C ALA A 321 35.57 2.34 -5.28
N PRO A 322 35.33 3.60 -4.91
CA PRO A 322 33.98 4.11 -4.61
C PRO A 322 33.05 4.05 -5.84
N LEU A 323 31.90 3.41 -5.70
CA LEU A 323 30.92 3.18 -6.77
C LEU A 323 29.75 4.15 -6.67
N THR A 324 29.88 5.30 -7.31
CA THR A 324 28.80 6.30 -7.42
C THR A 324 28.52 6.62 -8.88
N HIS A 325 27.25 6.70 -9.27
CA HIS A 325 26.82 7.12 -10.60
C HIS A 325 25.95 8.38 -10.51
N ASN A 326 26.08 9.28 -11.49
CA ASN A 326 25.16 10.41 -11.65
C ASN A 326 23.86 9.89 -12.28
N LEU A 327 22.80 9.75 -11.49
CA LEU A 327 21.50 9.36 -12.01
C LEU A 327 20.94 10.45 -12.94
N PRO A 328 20.26 10.09 -14.04
CA PRO A 328 19.50 11.06 -14.82
C PRO A 328 18.46 11.77 -13.95
N PRO A 329 18.04 12.99 -14.30
CA PRO A 329 16.84 13.61 -13.73
C PRO A 329 15.63 12.67 -13.80
N ALA A 330 14.74 12.71 -12.80
CA ALA A 330 13.64 11.74 -12.63
C ALA A 330 12.68 11.68 -13.84
N ASP A 331 12.50 12.81 -14.54
CA ASP A 331 11.73 12.95 -15.77
C ASP A 331 12.38 12.28 -17.00
N ALA A 332 13.69 12.05 -16.98
CA ALA A 332 14.43 11.36 -18.04
C ALA A 332 14.45 9.82 -17.90
N LEU A 333 14.02 9.26 -16.76
CA LEU A 333 14.05 7.81 -16.50
C LEU A 333 13.04 7.03 -17.37
N ALA A 334 11.90 7.64 -17.70
CA ALA A 334 10.80 6.98 -18.43
C ALA A 334 11.15 6.53 -19.87
N ASN A 335 12.15 7.15 -20.50
CA ASN A 335 12.56 6.86 -21.89
C ASN A 335 13.95 6.20 -22.01
N SER A 336 14.61 5.90 -20.88
CA SER A 336 16.03 5.49 -20.85
C SER A 336 16.27 4.05 -20.39
N GLY A 337 15.22 3.22 -20.36
CA GLY A 337 15.31 1.82 -19.93
C GLY A 337 15.50 1.65 -18.43
N TRP A 338 15.19 2.69 -17.64
CA TRP A 338 15.16 2.64 -16.19
C TRP A 338 13.73 2.37 -15.71
N SER A 339 13.60 1.50 -14.71
CA SER A 339 12.34 1.22 -14.01
C SER A 339 12.54 1.47 -12.51
N THR A 340 11.48 1.90 -11.82
CA THR A 340 11.50 2.19 -10.39
C THR A 340 11.05 0.98 -9.59
N TRP A 341 11.76 0.68 -8.51
CA TRP A 341 11.56 -0.47 -7.64
C TRP A 341 11.75 -0.10 -6.17
N PHE A 342 11.28 -0.94 -5.26
CA PHE A 342 11.48 -0.81 -3.83
C PHE A 342 12.39 -1.90 -3.28
N HIS A 343 13.26 -1.50 -2.35
CA HIS A 343 14.14 -2.40 -1.62
C HIS A 343 14.33 -1.93 -0.18
N ASN A 344 13.83 -2.71 0.79
CA ASN A 344 14.07 -2.48 2.22
C ASN A 344 13.74 -1.05 2.70
N GLY A 345 12.69 -0.45 2.13
CA GLY A 345 12.22 0.91 2.40
C GLY A 345 12.95 2.02 1.64
N SER A 346 13.81 1.68 0.67
CA SER A 346 14.45 2.65 -0.23
C SER A 346 13.86 2.53 -1.65
N THR A 347 13.81 3.66 -2.36
CA THR A 347 13.50 3.70 -3.79
C THR A 347 14.76 3.38 -4.59
N MET A 348 14.63 2.42 -5.49
CA MET A 348 15.69 1.95 -6.38
C MET A 348 15.31 2.23 -7.82
N VAL A 349 16.31 2.41 -8.67
CA VAL A 349 16.14 2.43 -10.11
C VAL A 349 16.97 1.32 -10.73
N ILE A 350 16.35 0.55 -11.62
CA ILE A 350 16.95 -0.61 -12.29
C ILE A 350 17.06 -0.30 -13.77
N ASN A 351 18.27 -0.48 -14.32
CA ASN A 351 18.51 -0.43 -15.75
C ASN A 351 19.03 -1.79 -16.20
N GLU A 352 18.16 -2.57 -16.86
CA GLU A 352 18.50 -3.93 -17.28
C GLU A 352 19.54 -3.96 -18.40
N GLN A 353 19.57 -2.93 -19.26
CA GLN A 353 20.50 -2.83 -20.39
C GLN A 353 21.95 -2.66 -19.94
N THR A 354 22.16 -1.81 -18.93
CA THR A 354 23.47 -1.60 -18.28
C THR A 354 23.72 -2.59 -17.14
N GLY A 355 22.68 -3.33 -16.76
CA GLY A 355 22.71 -4.33 -15.71
C GLY A 355 22.91 -3.78 -14.31
N ARG A 356 22.37 -2.59 -14.01
CA ARG A 356 22.61 -1.87 -12.75
C ARG A 356 21.34 -1.70 -11.93
N ILE A 357 21.50 -1.76 -10.60
CA ILE A 357 20.48 -1.36 -9.62
C ILE A 357 21.10 -0.30 -8.72
N VAL A 358 20.46 0.86 -8.65
CA VAL A 358 21.02 2.05 -8.01
C VAL A 358 20.01 2.63 -7.02
N TYR A 359 20.50 3.15 -5.88
CA TYR A 359 19.68 3.89 -4.93
C TYR A 359 19.26 5.25 -5.52
N GLU A 360 17.96 5.45 -5.73
CA GLU A 360 17.41 6.76 -6.09
C GLU A 360 17.09 7.57 -4.83
N GLU A 361 16.42 6.95 -3.86
CA GLU A 361 16.15 7.54 -2.54
C GLU A 361 16.46 6.52 -1.45
N PRO A 362 17.70 6.53 -0.91
CA PRO A 362 18.04 5.73 0.26
C PRO A 362 17.13 6.11 1.44
N LYS A 363 16.62 5.12 2.17
CA LYS A 363 15.84 5.40 3.38
C LYS A 363 16.66 6.21 4.40
N ALA A 364 15.97 7.01 5.20
CA ALA A 364 16.60 7.95 6.14
C ALA A 364 17.67 7.30 7.03
N SER A 365 17.42 6.09 7.55
CA SER A 365 18.36 5.39 8.45
C SER A 365 19.67 4.94 7.77
N ILE A 366 19.73 4.91 6.44
CA ILE A 366 20.96 4.57 5.69
C ILE A 366 21.51 5.72 4.86
N ALA A 367 20.78 6.83 4.69
CA ALA A 367 21.19 7.95 3.84
C ALA A 367 22.54 8.58 4.24
N GLY A 368 22.91 8.52 5.53
CA GLY A 368 24.23 8.95 6.03
C GLY A 368 25.39 7.98 5.73
N THR A 369 25.09 6.83 5.12
CA THR A 369 26.06 5.77 4.74
C THR A 369 26.01 5.47 3.25
N VAL A 370 24.82 5.49 2.67
CA VAL A 370 24.54 5.16 1.27
C VAL A 370 24.01 6.43 0.61
N PRO A 371 24.80 7.10 -0.25
CA PRO A 371 24.32 8.27 -0.96
C PRO A 371 23.33 7.89 -2.08
N LYS A 372 22.50 8.84 -2.50
CA LYS A 372 21.77 8.77 -3.78
C LYS A 372 22.77 8.52 -4.92
N GLY A 373 22.42 7.64 -5.86
CA GLY A 373 23.29 7.23 -6.96
C GLY A 373 24.27 6.10 -6.61
N ALA A 374 24.27 5.58 -5.38
CA ALA A 374 25.09 4.43 -5.01
C ALA A 374 24.62 3.15 -5.71
N ILE A 375 25.56 2.40 -6.29
CA ILE A 375 25.27 1.16 -7.00
C ILE A 375 25.13 0.02 -5.98
N LEU A 376 23.93 -0.54 -5.85
CA LEU A 376 23.70 -1.73 -5.02
C LEU A 376 24.07 -3.02 -5.74
N PHE A 377 23.86 -3.07 -7.05
CA PHE A 377 24.17 -4.23 -7.88
C PHE A 377 24.62 -3.82 -9.28
N GLU A 378 25.56 -4.58 -9.82
CA GLU A 378 25.95 -4.56 -11.23
C GLU A 378 26.11 -5.99 -11.75
N GLY A 379 25.64 -6.26 -12.96
CA GLY A 379 25.67 -7.61 -13.51
C GLY A 379 24.99 -7.73 -14.86
N LYS A 380 24.45 -8.91 -15.15
CA LYS A 380 23.75 -9.22 -16.39
C LYS A 380 22.31 -9.63 -16.10
N PHE A 381 21.39 -9.06 -16.87
CA PHE A 381 20.01 -9.51 -17.00
C PHE A 381 19.92 -10.35 -18.29
N ASP A 382 19.56 -11.62 -18.18
CA ASP A 382 19.46 -12.58 -19.28
C ASP A 382 18.05 -13.19 -19.27
N GLY A 383 17.11 -12.43 -19.85
CA GLY A 383 15.69 -12.66 -19.67
C GLY A 383 15.33 -12.64 -18.18
N LYS A 384 14.80 -13.76 -17.68
CA LYS A 384 14.44 -13.89 -16.26
C LYS A 384 15.62 -14.20 -15.35
N ARG A 385 16.82 -14.51 -15.86
CA ARG A 385 17.97 -14.85 -15.01
C ARG A 385 18.82 -13.62 -14.76
N ILE A 386 19.27 -13.44 -13.53
CA ILE A 386 20.10 -12.30 -13.13
C ILE A 386 21.32 -12.83 -12.39
N SER A 387 22.50 -12.31 -12.70
CA SER A 387 23.76 -12.66 -12.03
C SER A 387 24.72 -11.49 -12.04
N GLY A 388 25.47 -11.31 -10.95
CA GLY A 388 26.46 -10.24 -10.87
C GLY A 388 26.98 -10.02 -9.46
N THR A 389 27.47 -8.81 -9.23
CA THR A 389 28.04 -8.37 -7.97
C THR A 389 27.07 -7.44 -7.25
N ALA A 390 26.71 -7.78 -6.03
CA ALA A 390 26.02 -6.88 -5.12
C ALA A 390 26.99 -6.27 -4.11
N TYR A 391 26.58 -5.16 -3.50
CA TYR A 391 27.40 -4.39 -2.58
C TYR A 391 26.73 -4.26 -1.22
N VAL A 392 27.51 -4.41 -0.14
CA VAL A 392 27.09 -3.99 1.20
C VAL A 392 27.85 -2.74 1.61
N PHE A 393 27.16 -1.87 2.35
CA PHE A 393 27.66 -0.56 2.74
C PHE A 393 27.82 -0.47 4.26
N LYS A 394 28.86 0.24 4.71
CA LYS A 394 29.08 0.59 6.12
C LYS A 394 29.71 1.97 6.16
N LYS A 395 29.24 2.81 7.09
CA LYS A 395 29.75 4.18 7.25
C LYS A 395 31.28 4.18 7.42
N GLY A 396 31.95 5.04 6.66
CA GLY A 396 33.41 5.20 6.70
C GLY A 396 34.21 4.07 6.02
N CYS A 397 33.55 3.17 5.29
CA CYS A 397 34.20 2.07 4.60
C CYS A 397 33.75 2.02 3.14
N ASP A 398 34.66 1.65 2.24
CA ASP A 398 34.33 1.40 0.84
C ASP A 398 33.27 0.28 0.71
N PRO A 399 32.43 0.24 -0.34
CA PRO A 399 31.48 -0.84 -0.57
C PRO A 399 32.17 -2.21 -0.70
N ALA A 400 31.55 -3.27 -0.17
CA ALA A 400 32.14 -4.61 -0.18
C ALA A 400 31.35 -5.47 -1.16
N PRO A 401 32.00 -5.96 -2.23
CA PRO A 401 31.34 -6.76 -3.25
C PRO A 401 31.07 -8.17 -2.74
N TYR A 402 30.01 -8.79 -3.26
CA TYR A 402 29.79 -10.23 -3.18
C TYR A 402 28.96 -10.71 -4.37
N GLN A 403 29.20 -11.95 -4.78
CA GLN A 403 28.51 -12.54 -5.93
C GLN A 403 27.08 -12.89 -5.55
N VAL A 404 26.13 -12.52 -6.40
CA VAL A 404 24.73 -12.88 -6.29
C VAL A 404 24.21 -13.45 -7.61
N SER A 405 23.24 -14.34 -7.51
CA SER A 405 22.48 -14.80 -8.66
C SER A 405 21.02 -14.98 -8.28
N GLY A 406 20.14 -14.94 -9.26
CA GLY A 406 18.72 -14.88 -9.01
C GLY A 406 17.88 -14.83 -10.26
N ARG A 407 16.63 -14.42 -10.09
CA ARG A 407 15.69 -14.32 -11.18
C ARG A 407 14.62 -13.25 -10.98
N VAL A 408 14.01 -12.85 -12.08
CA VAL A 408 12.72 -12.17 -12.13
C VAL A 408 11.63 -13.23 -11.92
N GLU A 409 10.76 -13.01 -10.95
CA GLU A 409 9.59 -13.82 -10.63
C GLU A 409 8.33 -13.03 -10.98
N ASP A 410 7.56 -13.51 -11.97
CA ASP A 410 6.25 -12.95 -12.28
C ASP A 410 5.29 -13.32 -11.15
N ARG A 411 4.57 -12.34 -10.60
CA ARG A 411 3.48 -12.62 -9.67
C ARG A 411 2.16 -12.50 -10.42
N LYS A 412 1.33 -13.55 -10.34
CA LYS A 412 -0.02 -13.49 -10.91
C LYS A 412 -0.81 -12.37 -10.22
N GLY A 413 -1.01 -11.27 -10.95
CA GLY A 413 -1.85 -10.13 -10.54
C GLY A 413 -1.15 -8.99 -9.78
N PHE A 414 0.16 -9.05 -9.51
CA PHE A 414 0.87 -8.05 -8.68
C PHE A 414 2.34 -7.85 -9.15
N GLY A 415 2.47 -7.38 -10.40
CA GLY A 415 3.72 -7.06 -11.10
C GLY A 415 4.89 -8.04 -10.92
N SER A 416 6.11 -7.51 -11.04
CA SER A 416 7.35 -8.31 -11.10
C SER A 416 8.15 -8.22 -9.80
N ARG A 417 8.80 -9.33 -9.43
CA ARG A 417 9.72 -9.38 -8.27
C ARG A 417 11.10 -9.84 -8.70
N ILE A 418 12.16 -9.13 -8.33
CA ILE A 418 13.53 -9.62 -8.50
C ILE A 418 14.02 -10.19 -7.18
N VAL A 419 14.52 -11.42 -7.20
CA VAL A 419 15.13 -12.07 -6.03
C VAL A 419 16.55 -12.48 -6.37
N LEU A 420 17.53 -11.87 -5.70
CA LEU A 420 18.95 -12.20 -5.82
C LEU A 420 19.45 -12.81 -4.51
N THR A 421 20.29 -13.83 -4.58
CA THR A 421 20.86 -14.50 -3.41
C THR A 421 22.37 -14.71 -3.58
N GLY A 422 23.11 -14.52 -2.50
CA GLY A 422 24.54 -14.75 -2.45
C GLY A 422 25.12 -14.57 -1.04
N PRO A 423 26.36 -15.02 -0.79
CA PRO A 423 26.97 -14.96 0.54
C PRO A 423 27.44 -13.52 0.86
N ALA A 424 26.56 -12.70 1.43
CA ALA A 424 26.86 -11.33 1.82
C ALA A 424 28.01 -11.26 2.83
N PRO A 425 28.97 -10.32 2.69
CA PRO A 425 30.13 -10.26 3.55
C PRO A 425 29.78 -9.58 4.87
N LYS A 426 30.17 -10.21 5.98
CA LYS A 426 30.04 -9.67 7.33
C LYS A 426 31.26 -8.80 7.63
N ARG A 427 31.03 -7.51 7.85
CA ARG A 427 32.07 -6.60 8.33
C ARG A 427 32.25 -6.72 9.83
N ASP A 428 33.50 -6.55 10.26
CA ASP A 428 33.82 -6.31 11.65
C ASP A 428 33.03 -5.11 12.19
N ARG A 429 32.72 -5.09 13.50
CA ARG A 429 31.93 -4.00 14.08
C ARG A 429 32.72 -2.69 14.11
N ASN A 430 34.02 -2.76 14.33
CA ASN A 430 34.87 -1.59 14.60
C ASN A 430 35.81 -1.23 13.45
N SER A 431 35.87 -2.04 12.39
CA SER A 431 36.73 -1.80 11.22
C SER A 431 36.02 -2.12 9.90
N CYS A 432 36.70 -1.92 8.77
CA CYS A 432 36.21 -2.29 7.44
C CYS A 432 36.56 -3.72 7.04
N ALA A 433 37.21 -4.49 7.92
CA ALA A 433 37.63 -5.86 7.64
C ALA A 433 36.42 -6.77 7.44
N ILE A 434 36.50 -7.65 6.43
CA ILE A 434 35.52 -8.73 6.27
C ILE A 434 35.92 -9.87 7.20
N VAL A 435 35.06 -10.17 8.17
CA VAL A 435 35.29 -11.21 9.19
C VAL A 435 34.48 -12.48 8.92
N GLY A 436 33.72 -12.50 7.82
CA GLY A 436 32.98 -13.66 7.38
C GLY A 436 31.86 -13.35 6.40
N THR A 437 30.86 -14.22 6.38
CA THR A 437 29.60 -14.02 5.68
C THR A 437 28.46 -13.85 6.69
N THR A 438 27.35 -13.30 6.23
CA THR A 438 26.13 -13.13 7.03
C THR A 438 24.90 -13.48 6.18
N ALA A 439 23.84 -13.94 6.83
CA ALA A 439 22.52 -14.06 6.21
C ALA A 439 21.86 -12.68 6.02
N THR A 440 22.27 -11.68 6.80
CA THR A 440 21.82 -10.29 6.61
C THR A 440 22.33 -9.79 5.26
N HIS A 441 21.42 -9.31 4.41
CA HIS A 441 21.71 -8.92 3.01
C HIS A 441 22.08 -10.07 2.08
N SER A 442 22.05 -11.35 2.51
CA SER A 442 22.36 -12.48 1.60
C SER A 442 21.25 -12.75 0.59
N ARG A 443 20.08 -12.13 0.78
CA ARG A 443 18.93 -12.19 -0.11
C ARG A 443 18.43 -10.77 -0.34
N LEU A 444 18.49 -10.32 -1.59
CA LEU A 444 17.99 -9.03 -2.03
C LEU A 444 16.66 -9.24 -2.75
N VAL A 445 15.66 -8.47 -2.35
CA VAL A 445 14.35 -8.45 -3.01
C VAL A 445 14.10 -7.05 -3.52
N PHE A 446 13.68 -6.97 -4.76
CA PHE A 446 13.16 -5.76 -5.36
C PHE A 446 11.73 -6.02 -5.81
N GLU A 447 10.85 -5.07 -5.50
CA GLU A 447 9.43 -5.10 -5.86
C GLU A 447 9.14 -3.89 -6.73
N GLU A 448 8.44 -4.07 -7.84
CA GLU A 448 8.22 -3.02 -8.82
C GLU A 448 7.36 -1.89 -8.20
N TYR A 449 7.68 -0.62 -8.48
CA TYR A 449 7.03 0.55 -7.85
C TYR A 449 5.52 0.65 -8.12
N MET A 450 5.02 -0.10 -9.10
CA MET A 450 3.59 -0.18 -9.42
C MET A 450 2.81 -1.15 -8.52
N ASP A 451 3.44 -1.76 -7.49
CA ASP A 451 2.86 -2.83 -6.65
C ASP A 451 2.82 -2.56 -5.13
N ILE A 452 3.09 -1.33 -4.64
CA ILE A 452 2.97 -1.00 -3.19
C ILE A 452 1.70 -0.22 -2.88
#